data_AF-A0A8I2YKK9-F1
#
_entry.id   AF-A0A8I2YKK9-F1
#
_cell.length_a   1.000
_cell.length_b   1.000
_cell.length_c   1.000
_cell.angle_alpha   90.00
_cell.angle_beta   90.00
_cell.angle_gamma   90.00
#
_symmetry.space_group_name_H-M   'P 1'
#
loop_
_entity.id
_entity.type
_entity.pdbx_description
1 polymer ?
#
loop_
_entity_poly.entity_id
_entity_poly.type
_entity_poly.pdbx_seq_one_letter_code
_entity_poly.pdbx_strand_id
1 'polypeptide(L)'
;MIPSTHNSQSSELVISQIHHLQLLLENLPPTLPLDPEESNYHFGLDAELINEEGLWYAFNRNLEVCFETHKLGSGGKIIFQERGNQYKGLIEMIKATIMALPTEGERTFLRDVWIEHLITAAELQGAKVLAKCGLHWTQNEVFTWINAGPCGKRARTLLHKPSEPGSKGRGHSLALESETDTDSESKSDSEIELVDMRPQKPLQKRVSIHLAANIQPGLPKGWKSGVPWQLTFHDLNWKPLDMEEAKELQRKWLAEFDKESWRDVVLEEERDKACRKACQDELAAKRQRALTADKVQDHRTKQECHQCTNWYQPFLWVHIDHAAKRHHWSPQAMVCALKNEHLTLFSHLHKGTVFRWIDKSKQRWSAATLLNVQNGHTIAGSGQSGILSHYPQVQEEIITKLKNLRASGLPINVVILRSIMLAVIQNHIPELLKTFKCSEKFVRSFFDSVLGWSPHKGTPAVAKLPANAEHKCEEDSFTSSIL
;
A
#
# COMPACT_ATOMS: atom_id res chain seq x y z
N MET A 1 35.11 -2.28 -12.13
CA MET A 1 33.73 -2.77 -12.36
C MET A 1 33.46 -2.68 -13.84
N ILE A 2 33.39 -3.82 -14.53
CA ILE A 2 33.06 -3.87 -15.97
C ILE A 2 31.53 -3.82 -16.06
N PRO A 3 30.91 -2.87 -16.78
CA PRO A 3 29.46 -2.86 -16.96
C PRO A 3 29.04 -4.16 -17.65
N SER A 4 28.10 -4.87 -17.03
CA SER A 4 27.59 -6.15 -17.53
C SER A 4 26.98 -5.96 -18.93
N THR A 5 27.64 -6.51 -19.94
CA THR A 5 27.21 -6.49 -21.35
C THR A 5 26.01 -7.38 -21.64
N HIS A 6 25.54 -8.18 -20.67
CA HIS A 6 24.45 -9.12 -20.87
C HIS A 6 23.07 -8.45 -21.04
N ASN A 7 22.88 -7.23 -20.53
CA ASN A 7 21.55 -6.60 -20.52
C ASN A 7 21.11 -6.05 -21.90
N SER A 8 22.04 -5.85 -22.85
CA SER A 8 21.71 -5.32 -24.19
C SER A 8 21.00 -6.34 -25.08
N GLN A 9 21.46 -7.60 -25.04
CA GLN A 9 20.99 -8.65 -25.96
C GLN A 9 19.51 -9.00 -25.77
N SER A 10 19.02 -8.99 -24.53
CA SER A 10 17.64 -9.34 -24.20
C SER A 10 16.66 -8.28 -24.71
N SER A 11 17.00 -7.00 -24.56
CA SER A 11 16.18 -5.89 -25.06
C SER A 11 16.12 -5.87 -26.59
N GLU A 12 17.24 -6.13 -27.27
CA GLU A 12 17.31 -6.23 -28.73
C GLU A 12 16.42 -7.36 -29.27
N LEU A 13 16.41 -8.52 -28.60
CA LEU A 13 15.58 -9.66 -28.98
C LEU A 13 14.09 -9.33 -28.90
N VAL A 14 13.65 -8.69 -27.80
CA VAL A 14 12.25 -8.30 -27.63
C VAL A 14 11.83 -7.29 -28.71
N ILE A 15 12.68 -6.30 -28.99
CA ILE A 15 12.40 -5.30 -30.05
C ILE A 15 12.26 -5.99 -31.42
N SER A 16 13.15 -6.93 -31.75
CA SER A 16 13.09 -7.70 -33.00
C SER A 16 11.77 -8.47 -33.14
N GLN A 17 11.28 -9.08 -32.07
CA GLN A 17 10.00 -9.80 -32.07
C GLN A 17 8.79 -8.86 -32.20
N ILE A 18 8.82 -7.67 -31.62
CA ILE A 18 7.76 -6.66 -31.84
C ILE A 18 7.70 -6.27 -33.32
N HIS A 19 8.85 -6.06 -33.96
CA HIS A 19 8.91 -5.77 -35.39
C HIS A 19 8.39 -6.93 -36.23
N HIS A 20 8.75 -8.16 -35.87
CA HIS A 20 8.23 -9.34 -36.54
C HIS A 20 6.69 -9.45 -36.40
N LEU A 21 6.16 -9.24 -35.18
CA LEU A 21 4.73 -9.19 -34.93
C LEU A 21 4.05 -8.10 -35.77
N GLN A 22 4.63 -6.89 -35.82
CA GLN A 22 4.10 -5.81 -36.65
C GLN A 22 3.97 -6.22 -38.12
N LEU A 23 5.01 -6.85 -38.70
CA LEU A 23 4.99 -7.32 -40.08
C LEU A 23 3.92 -8.42 -40.29
N LEU A 24 3.73 -9.32 -39.33
CA LEU A 24 2.66 -10.33 -39.40
C LEU A 24 1.27 -9.68 -39.41
N LEU A 25 1.03 -8.72 -38.51
CA LEU A 25 -0.26 -8.02 -38.41
C LEU A 25 -0.58 -7.21 -39.68
N GLU A 26 0.44 -6.61 -40.31
CA GLU A 26 0.30 -5.92 -41.61
C GLU A 26 -0.03 -6.88 -42.77
N ASN A 27 0.27 -8.18 -42.64
CA ASN A 27 0.06 -9.21 -43.65
C ASN A 27 -0.97 -10.27 -43.24
N LEU A 28 -1.91 -9.92 -42.36
CA LEU A 28 -3.08 -10.75 -42.05
C LEU A 28 -3.92 -11.04 -43.31
N PRO A 29 -4.60 -12.19 -43.39
CA PRO A 29 -5.29 -12.62 -44.61
C PRO A 29 -6.39 -11.63 -45.01
N PRO A 30 -6.63 -11.43 -46.32
CA PRO A 30 -7.65 -10.51 -46.83
C PRO A 30 -9.09 -10.95 -46.52
N THR A 31 -9.28 -12.15 -45.97
CA THR A 31 -10.57 -12.66 -45.48
C THR A 31 -11.06 -11.92 -44.23
N LEU A 32 -10.17 -11.26 -43.50
CA LEU A 32 -10.54 -10.41 -42.37
C LEU A 32 -10.97 -9.01 -42.86
N PRO A 33 -12.02 -8.41 -42.26
CA PRO A 33 -12.47 -7.08 -42.59
C PRO A 33 -11.36 -6.05 -42.38
N LEU A 34 -11.17 -5.15 -43.35
CA LEU A 34 -10.19 -4.08 -43.27
C LEU A 34 -10.83 -2.86 -42.61
N ASP A 35 -10.33 -2.48 -41.43
CA ASP A 35 -10.76 -1.31 -40.65
C ASP A 35 -12.30 -1.18 -40.58
N PRO A 36 -13.00 -2.15 -39.95
CA PRO A 36 -14.46 -2.08 -39.83
C PRO A 36 -14.89 -0.83 -39.03
N GLU A 37 -16.05 -0.28 -39.37
CA GLU A 37 -16.60 0.92 -38.69
C GLU A 37 -16.81 0.66 -37.18
N GLU A 38 -17.25 -0.54 -36.83
CA GLU A 38 -17.42 -1.01 -35.46
C GLU A 38 -16.29 -1.96 -35.07
N SER A 39 -15.11 -1.39 -34.83
CA SER A 39 -13.96 -2.14 -34.30
C SER A 39 -14.02 -2.24 -32.78
N ASN A 40 -13.83 -3.45 -32.24
CA ASN A 40 -13.65 -3.67 -30.80
C ASN A 40 -12.20 -3.45 -30.33
N TYR A 41 -11.28 -3.13 -31.25
CA TYR A 41 -9.87 -2.97 -30.94
C TYR A 41 -9.56 -1.53 -30.56
N HIS A 42 -9.43 -1.31 -29.25
CA HIS A 42 -9.05 -0.03 -28.66
C HIS A 42 -7.83 -0.21 -27.78
N PHE A 43 -6.66 -0.23 -28.40
CA PHE A 43 -5.40 -0.41 -27.70
C PHE A 43 -4.92 0.89 -27.06
N GLY A 44 -4.80 0.89 -25.74
CA GLY A 44 -4.36 2.04 -24.97
C GLY A 44 -4.17 1.70 -23.49
N LEU A 45 -3.30 2.45 -22.82
CA LEU A 45 -3.09 2.32 -21.39
C LEU A 45 -3.92 3.37 -20.67
N ASP A 46 -4.88 2.91 -19.87
CA ASP A 46 -5.69 3.77 -19.01
C ASP A 46 -4.85 4.26 -17.82
N ALA A 47 -4.68 5.58 -17.72
CA ALA A 47 -3.88 6.20 -16.67
C ALA A 47 -4.46 5.98 -15.26
N GLU A 48 -5.79 5.90 -15.11
CA GLU A 48 -6.43 5.63 -13.83
C GLU A 48 -6.13 4.20 -13.39
N LEU A 49 -6.28 3.21 -14.28
CA LEU A 49 -5.92 1.82 -14.00
C LEU A 49 -4.43 1.63 -13.70
N ILE A 50 -3.53 2.36 -14.40
CA ILE A 50 -2.10 2.34 -14.09
C ILE A 50 -1.86 2.83 -12.66
N ASN A 51 -2.54 3.91 -12.24
CA ASN A 51 -2.36 4.49 -10.91
C ASN A 51 -2.93 3.59 -9.80
N GLU A 52 -4.03 2.87 -10.07
CA GLU A 52 -4.72 2.04 -9.08
C GLU A 52 -4.10 0.65 -8.93
N GLU A 53 -3.89 -0.06 -10.04
CA GLU A 53 -3.54 -1.49 -10.04
C GLU A 53 -2.17 -1.75 -10.69
N GLY A 54 -1.57 -0.73 -11.32
CA GLY A 54 -0.22 -0.77 -11.90
C GLY A 54 -0.22 -1.00 -13.42
N LEU A 55 0.94 -0.68 -14.03
CA LEU A 55 1.15 -0.77 -15.48
C LEU A 55 0.83 -2.16 -16.06
N TRP A 56 1.30 -3.21 -15.38
CA TRP A 56 1.11 -4.59 -15.84
C TRP A 56 -0.37 -4.98 -15.88
N TYR A 57 -1.13 -4.58 -14.87
CA TYR A 57 -2.55 -4.85 -14.80
C TYR A 57 -3.31 -4.12 -15.91
N ALA A 58 -3.05 -2.82 -16.09
CA ALA A 58 -3.67 -2.01 -17.14
C ALA A 58 -3.39 -2.57 -18.55
N PHE A 59 -2.13 -2.95 -18.82
CA PHE A 59 -1.72 -3.57 -20.08
C PHE A 59 -2.44 -4.90 -20.33
N ASN A 60 -2.39 -5.83 -19.38
CA ASN A 60 -3.07 -7.13 -19.50
C ASN A 60 -4.57 -6.95 -19.70
N ARG A 61 -5.20 -6.09 -18.89
CA ARG A 61 -6.64 -5.84 -18.97
C ARG A 61 -7.04 -5.32 -20.35
N ASN A 62 -6.26 -4.40 -20.93
CA ASN A 62 -6.55 -3.89 -22.27
C ASN A 62 -6.50 -5.01 -23.32
N LEU A 63 -5.47 -5.87 -23.29
CA LEU A 63 -5.35 -7.01 -24.21
C LEU A 63 -6.47 -8.04 -24.01
N GLU A 64 -6.84 -8.35 -22.75
CA GLU A 64 -7.93 -9.27 -22.45
C GLU A 64 -9.29 -8.78 -22.93
N VAL A 65 -9.51 -7.46 -22.89
CA VAL A 65 -10.73 -6.82 -23.38
C VAL A 65 -10.74 -6.82 -24.91
N CYS A 66 -9.68 -6.32 -25.56
CA CYS A 66 -9.62 -6.23 -27.02
C CYS A 66 -9.71 -7.60 -27.68
N PHE A 67 -9.00 -8.60 -27.16
CA PHE A 67 -9.02 -9.97 -27.73
C PHE A 67 -10.08 -10.88 -27.11
N GLU A 68 -10.92 -10.34 -26.22
CA GLU A 68 -11.96 -11.07 -25.49
C GLU A 68 -11.44 -12.38 -24.85
N THR A 69 -10.21 -12.39 -24.34
CA THR A 69 -9.57 -13.62 -23.86
C THR A 69 -10.29 -14.25 -22.67
N HIS A 70 -11.09 -13.48 -21.94
CA HIS A 70 -11.97 -13.98 -20.89
C HIS A 70 -13.09 -14.90 -21.40
N LYS A 71 -13.43 -14.82 -22.70
CA LYS A 71 -14.36 -15.75 -23.36
C LYS A 71 -13.65 -16.99 -23.90
N LEU A 72 -12.33 -16.94 -24.02
CA LEU A 72 -11.52 -18.10 -24.40
C LEU A 72 -11.43 -19.03 -23.20
N GLY A 73 -11.88 -20.29 -23.36
CA GLY A 73 -11.68 -21.32 -22.35
C GLY A 73 -10.20 -21.57 -22.08
N SER A 74 -9.88 -22.41 -21.09
CA SER A 74 -8.49 -22.81 -20.81
C SER A 74 -7.85 -23.44 -22.06
N GLY A 75 -6.84 -22.77 -22.62
CA GLY A 75 -6.17 -23.18 -23.87
C GLY A 75 -6.80 -22.64 -25.16
N GLY A 76 -7.78 -21.75 -25.07
CA GLY A 76 -8.30 -21.03 -26.24
C GLY A 76 -7.21 -20.18 -26.88
N LYS A 77 -7.21 -20.14 -28.21
CA LYS A 77 -6.24 -19.38 -29.01
C LYS A 77 -6.82 -18.01 -29.34
N ILE A 78 -5.96 -16.99 -29.38
CA ILE A 78 -6.34 -15.65 -29.83
C ILE A 78 -6.74 -15.74 -31.31
N ILE A 79 -7.86 -15.13 -31.66
CA ILE A 79 -8.38 -15.05 -33.03
C ILE A 79 -8.48 -13.56 -33.37
N PHE A 80 -7.71 -13.09 -34.35
CA PHE A 80 -7.89 -11.76 -34.89
C PHE A 80 -9.19 -11.70 -35.70
N GLN A 81 -10.00 -10.67 -35.43
CA GLN A 81 -11.34 -10.48 -36.01
C GLN A 81 -11.35 -9.49 -37.18
N GLU A 82 -10.30 -8.68 -37.31
CA GLU A 82 -10.17 -7.61 -38.29
C GLU A 82 -8.70 -7.42 -38.68
N ARG A 83 -8.44 -6.58 -39.68
CA ARG A 83 -7.10 -6.13 -40.05
C ARG A 83 -7.09 -4.63 -40.32
N GLY A 84 -5.93 -4.00 -40.25
CA GLY A 84 -5.76 -2.60 -40.64
C GLY A 84 -5.01 -1.76 -39.61
N ASN A 85 -5.37 -0.49 -39.51
CA ASN A 85 -4.62 0.52 -38.79
C ASN A 85 -4.73 0.40 -37.26
N GLN A 86 -5.76 -0.28 -36.73
CA GLN A 86 -5.94 -0.45 -35.28
C GLN A 86 -4.75 -1.15 -34.61
N TYR A 87 -4.07 -2.06 -35.32
CA TYR A 87 -2.88 -2.73 -34.80
C TYR A 87 -1.66 -1.82 -34.62
N LYS A 88 -1.64 -0.63 -35.22
CA LYS A 88 -0.61 0.36 -34.91
C LYS A 88 -0.68 0.76 -33.44
N GLY A 89 -1.90 0.94 -32.91
CA GLY A 89 -2.13 1.19 -31.49
C GLY A 89 -1.64 0.05 -30.60
N LEU A 90 -1.85 -1.20 -31.00
CA LEU A 90 -1.33 -2.37 -30.28
C LEU A 90 0.21 -2.34 -30.20
N ILE A 91 0.87 -2.13 -31.33
CA ILE A 91 2.34 -2.11 -31.40
C ILE A 91 2.90 -0.94 -30.60
N GLU A 92 2.30 0.25 -30.68
CA GLU A 92 2.69 1.42 -29.88
C GLU A 92 2.50 1.17 -28.39
N MET A 93 1.38 0.58 -27.98
CA MET A 93 1.11 0.23 -26.59
C MET A 93 2.13 -0.79 -26.05
N ILE A 94 2.45 -1.84 -26.82
CA ILE A 94 3.46 -2.84 -26.43
C ILE A 94 4.83 -2.16 -26.26
N LYS A 95 5.25 -1.33 -27.22
CA LYS A 95 6.51 -0.57 -27.14
C LYS A 95 6.56 0.33 -25.92
N ALA A 96 5.51 1.11 -25.67
CA ALA A 96 5.41 1.99 -24.51
C ALA A 96 5.52 1.21 -23.19
N THR A 97 4.83 0.07 -23.10
CA THR A 97 4.87 -0.81 -21.93
C THR A 97 6.28 -1.34 -21.67
N ILE A 98 6.96 -1.85 -22.71
CA ILE A 98 8.32 -2.39 -22.57
C ILE A 98 9.35 -1.33 -22.16
N MET A 99 9.19 -0.09 -22.66
CA MET A 99 10.03 1.03 -22.23
C MET A 99 9.79 1.42 -20.77
N ALA A 100 8.57 1.26 -20.27
CA ALA A 100 8.21 1.60 -18.90
C ALA A 100 8.50 0.47 -17.89
N LEU A 101 8.70 -0.78 -18.33
CA LEU A 101 9.04 -1.90 -17.44
C LEU A 101 10.50 -1.79 -16.92
N PRO A 102 10.72 -1.75 -15.59
CA PRO A 102 12.04 -1.50 -15.02
C PRO A 102 12.99 -2.69 -15.14
N THR A 103 12.47 -3.93 -15.07
CA THR A 103 13.32 -5.12 -15.01
C THR A 103 13.37 -5.89 -16.32
N GLU A 104 14.47 -6.60 -16.54
CA GLU A 104 14.60 -7.52 -17.67
C GLU A 104 13.59 -8.68 -17.58
N GLY A 105 13.41 -9.25 -16.38
CA GLY A 105 12.49 -10.36 -16.16
C GLY A 105 11.04 -10.04 -16.52
N GLU A 106 10.57 -8.81 -16.26
CA GLU A 106 9.24 -8.37 -16.68
C GLU A 106 9.11 -8.25 -18.21
N ARG A 107 10.16 -7.77 -18.88
CA ARG A 107 10.19 -7.69 -20.35
C ARG A 107 10.20 -9.08 -21.00
N THR A 108 10.99 -10.00 -20.45
CA THR A 108 10.99 -11.42 -20.86
C THR A 108 9.62 -12.05 -20.65
N PHE A 109 8.98 -11.78 -19.51
CA PHE A 109 7.63 -12.29 -19.25
C PHE A 109 6.58 -11.74 -20.22
N LEU A 110 6.64 -10.44 -20.55
CA LEU A 110 5.76 -9.84 -21.57
C LEU A 110 5.94 -10.50 -22.93
N ARG A 111 7.20 -10.77 -23.31
CA ARG A 111 7.51 -11.50 -24.53
C ARG A 111 6.85 -12.87 -24.53
N ASP A 112 7.16 -13.68 -23.52
CA ASP A 112 6.74 -15.09 -23.45
C ASP A 112 5.21 -15.22 -23.36
N VAL A 113 4.54 -14.32 -22.63
CA VAL A 113 3.09 -14.42 -22.37
C VAL A 113 2.25 -13.77 -23.45
N TRP A 114 2.69 -12.68 -24.08
CA TRP A 114 1.87 -11.94 -25.03
C TRP A 114 2.44 -11.90 -26.44
N ILE A 115 3.69 -11.49 -26.61
CA ILE A 115 4.25 -11.31 -27.95
C ILE A 115 4.30 -12.65 -28.70
N GLU A 116 4.80 -13.71 -28.05
CA GLU A 116 4.87 -15.04 -28.67
C GLU A 116 3.49 -15.62 -28.97
N HIS A 117 2.51 -15.42 -28.08
CA HIS A 117 1.14 -15.84 -28.33
C HIS A 117 0.47 -15.07 -29.48
N LEU A 118 0.71 -13.76 -29.60
CA LEU A 118 0.18 -12.94 -30.69
C LEU A 118 0.84 -13.32 -32.03
N ILE A 119 2.15 -13.56 -32.05
CA ILE A 119 2.87 -14.07 -33.23
C ILE A 119 2.27 -15.41 -33.66
N THR A 120 2.17 -16.36 -32.73
CA THR A 120 1.62 -17.70 -33.01
C THR A 120 0.18 -17.62 -33.53
N ALA A 121 -0.64 -16.75 -32.94
CA ALA A 121 -2.02 -16.54 -33.39
C ALA A 121 -2.07 -15.97 -34.82
N ALA A 122 -1.18 -15.04 -35.16
CA ALA A 122 -1.18 -14.39 -36.47
C ALA A 122 -0.76 -15.40 -37.56
N GLU A 123 0.28 -16.17 -37.28
CA GLU A 123 0.76 -17.25 -38.15
C GLU A 123 -0.31 -18.34 -38.36
N LEU A 124 -1.01 -18.74 -37.30
CA LEU A 124 -2.10 -19.72 -37.39
C LEU A 124 -3.28 -19.24 -38.23
N GLN A 125 -3.50 -17.93 -38.30
CA GLN A 125 -4.48 -17.33 -39.20
C GLN A 125 -3.95 -17.10 -40.62
N GLY A 126 -2.74 -17.56 -40.92
CA GLY A 126 -2.17 -17.49 -42.25
C GLY A 126 -1.49 -16.16 -42.56
N ALA A 127 -1.19 -15.33 -41.56
CA ALA A 127 -0.27 -14.21 -41.77
C ALA A 127 1.09 -14.77 -42.21
N LYS A 128 1.66 -14.16 -43.25
CA LYS A 128 2.98 -14.55 -43.76
C LYS A 128 3.82 -13.29 -43.88
N VAL A 129 5.01 -13.32 -43.27
CA VAL A 129 6.03 -12.32 -43.59
C VAL A 129 6.47 -12.61 -45.02
N LEU A 130 6.08 -11.74 -45.95
CA LEU A 130 6.61 -11.80 -47.30
C LEU A 130 8.13 -11.71 -47.18
N ALA A 131 8.83 -12.79 -47.55
CA ALA A 131 10.27 -12.78 -47.68
C ALA A 131 10.61 -11.75 -48.76
N LYS A 132 10.78 -10.49 -48.36
CA LYS A 132 11.24 -9.44 -49.26
C LYS A 132 12.55 -9.92 -49.85
N CYS A 133 12.56 -10.13 -51.16
CA CYS A 133 13.79 -10.32 -51.93
C CYS A 133 14.81 -9.25 -51.52
N GLY A 134 15.84 -9.65 -50.76
CA GLY A 134 17.14 -8.96 -50.72
C GLY A 134 17.32 -7.69 -49.87
N LEU A 135 16.36 -7.23 -49.07
CA LEU A 135 16.59 -6.09 -48.16
C LEU A 135 17.14 -6.57 -46.81
N HIS A 136 18.47 -6.59 -46.71
CA HIS A 136 19.21 -6.86 -45.48
C HIS A 136 19.05 -5.67 -44.51
N TRP A 137 18.25 -5.83 -43.46
CA TRP A 137 18.14 -4.84 -42.39
C TRP A 137 19.49 -4.72 -41.66
N THR A 138 20.12 -3.54 -41.72
CA THR A 138 21.34 -3.29 -40.95
C THR A 138 20.97 -2.91 -39.51
N GLN A 139 21.71 -3.42 -38.52
CA GLN A 139 21.54 -3.15 -37.08
C GLN A 139 21.40 -1.65 -36.71
N ASN A 140 21.88 -0.73 -37.56
CA ASN A 140 21.83 0.71 -37.31
C ASN A 140 20.43 1.34 -37.35
N GLU A 141 19.44 0.74 -38.02
CA GLU A 141 18.07 1.30 -38.05
C GLU A 141 17.28 1.04 -36.76
N VAL A 142 17.66 0.03 -35.98
CA VAL A 142 17.06 -0.28 -34.68
C VAL A 142 17.47 0.76 -33.62
N PHE A 143 18.67 1.34 -33.75
CA PHE A 143 19.25 2.23 -32.75
C PHE A 143 18.81 3.71 -32.89
N THR A 144 18.47 4.15 -34.10
CA THR A 144 17.97 5.52 -34.35
C THR A 144 16.55 5.74 -33.80
N TRP A 145 15.79 4.67 -33.58
CA TRP A 145 14.42 4.72 -33.07
C TRP A 145 14.31 4.87 -31.54
N ILE A 146 15.26 4.35 -30.77
CA ILE A 146 15.25 4.45 -29.29
C ILE A 146 15.50 5.89 -28.81
N ASN A 147 16.12 6.73 -29.65
CA ASN A 147 16.58 8.07 -29.27
C ASN A 147 15.75 9.22 -29.87
N ALA A 148 14.72 8.93 -30.66
CA ALA A 148 13.85 9.97 -31.23
C ALA A 148 12.72 10.34 -30.24
N GLY A 149 12.97 11.33 -29.39
CA GLY A 149 11.94 11.94 -28.56
C GLY A 149 10.86 12.68 -29.38
N PRO A 150 9.70 13.01 -28.77
CA PRO A 150 8.59 13.62 -29.49
C PRO A 150 8.91 15.08 -29.83
N CYS A 151 9.33 15.35 -31.06
CA CYS A 151 9.47 16.71 -31.58
C CYS A 151 8.32 17.05 -32.51
N GLY A 152 7.51 18.03 -32.09
CA GLY A 152 6.43 18.57 -32.86
C GLY A 152 6.87 19.57 -33.93
N LYS A 153 5.98 19.67 -34.92
CA LYS A 153 5.67 20.80 -35.81
C LYS A 153 6.36 20.88 -37.18
N ARG A 154 5.45 20.88 -38.16
CA ARG A 154 5.39 21.64 -39.43
C ARG A 154 6.36 21.23 -40.53
N ALA A 155 5.79 20.51 -41.50
CA ALA A 155 6.20 20.64 -42.90
C ALA A 155 5.01 21.13 -43.74
N ARG A 156 5.37 22.02 -44.66
CA ARG A 156 4.56 22.97 -45.41
C ARG A 156 3.91 22.30 -46.62
N THR A 157 2.65 22.64 -46.88
CA THR A 157 1.88 22.29 -48.07
C THR A 157 2.60 22.78 -49.33
N LEU A 158 2.83 21.89 -50.30
CA LEU A 158 3.06 22.28 -51.69
C LEU A 158 2.03 21.59 -52.59
N LEU A 159 1.31 22.48 -53.26
CA LEU A 159 0.23 22.29 -54.19
C LEU A 159 0.77 21.62 -55.48
N HIS A 160 0.14 20.54 -55.94
CA HIS A 160 0.09 20.23 -57.37
C HIS A 160 -1.13 19.35 -57.69
N LYS A 161 -2.08 19.96 -58.41
CA LYS A 161 -3.06 19.32 -59.32
C LYS A 161 -2.28 18.61 -60.46
N PRO A 162 -2.81 17.57 -61.16
CA PRO A 162 -4.07 17.70 -61.92
C PRO A 162 -4.92 16.43 -62.19
N SER A 163 -6.07 16.72 -62.82
CA SER A 163 -6.85 15.95 -63.81
C SER A 163 -7.67 14.71 -63.41
N GLU A 164 -8.98 14.90 -63.50
CA GLU A 164 -10.03 13.89 -63.71
C GLU A 164 -9.81 13.09 -65.03
N PRO A 165 -10.55 11.99 -65.24
CA PRO A 165 -11.86 12.12 -65.88
C PRO A 165 -12.95 11.23 -65.26
N GLY A 166 -14.19 11.61 -65.52
CA GLY A 166 -15.36 11.13 -64.79
C GLY A 166 -15.96 9.80 -65.25
N SER A 167 -17.00 9.38 -64.53
CA SER A 167 -18.02 8.49 -65.07
C SER A 167 -19.36 8.73 -64.37
N LYS A 168 -20.40 8.75 -65.19
CA LYS A 168 -21.81 8.98 -64.88
C LYS A 168 -22.46 7.74 -64.25
N GLY A 169 -23.49 7.98 -63.43
CA GLY A 169 -24.54 7.02 -63.06
C GLY A 169 -25.19 7.47 -61.74
N ARG A 170 -26.29 8.24 -61.72
CA ARG A 170 -27.69 7.94 -62.08
C ARG A 170 -28.28 6.80 -61.23
N GLY A 171 -29.14 7.15 -60.27
CA GLY A 171 -30.24 6.27 -59.86
C GLY A 171 -30.65 6.27 -58.39
N HIS A 172 -31.81 6.89 -58.14
CA HIS A 172 -32.86 6.50 -57.19
C HIS A 172 -32.76 6.87 -55.70
N SER A 173 -33.49 7.96 -55.42
CA SER A 173 -34.23 8.29 -54.21
C SER A 173 -35.18 7.18 -53.77
N LEU A 174 -35.27 6.92 -52.46
CA LEU A 174 -36.51 6.58 -51.75
C LEU A 174 -36.32 6.91 -50.27
N ALA A 175 -37.09 7.90 -49.81
CA ALA A 175 -37.30 8.25 -48.42
C ALA A 175 -38.20 7.20 -47.76
N LEU A 176 -37.95 6.88 -46.49
CA LEU A 176 -39.00 6.42 -45.59
C LEU A 176 -38.70 6.93 -44.19
N GLU A 177 -39.57 7.81 -43.73
CA GLU A 177 -39.72 8.24 -42.35
C GLU A 177 -40.30 7.07 -41.52
N SER A 178 -39.84 6.92 -40.29
CA SER A 178 -40.68 6.32 -39.24
C SER A 178 -40.30 6.93 -37.90
N GLU A 179 -41.15 7.87 -37.49
CA GLU A 179 -41.36 8.31 -36.11
C GLU A 179 -41.80 7.11 -35.26
N THR A 180 -41.23 6.96 -34.07
CA THR A 180 -41.92 6.31 -32.97
C THR A 180 -41.56 7.02 -31.67
N ASP A 181 -42.52 7.79 -31.19
CA ASP A 181 -42.64 8.24 -29.82
C ASP A 181 -42.69 7.05 -28.87
N THR A 182 -42.03 7.17 -27.71
CA THR A 182 -42.41 6.43 -26.50
C THR A 182 -42.03 7.25 -25.27
N ASP A 183 -43.04 7.92 -24.73
CA ASP A 183 -43.10 8.39 -23.35
C ASP A 183 -43.06 7.20 -22.38
N SER A 184 -42.33 7.33 -21.26
CA SER A 184 -42.67 6.73 -19.96
C SER A 184 -41.76 7.23 -18.84
N GLU A 185 -42.27 8.24 -18.15
CA GLU A 185 -42.33 8.42 -16.69
C GLU A 185 -41.29 7.82 -15.71
N SER A 186 -40.91 8.72 -14.79
CA SER A 186 -40.75 8.54 -13.34
C SER A 186 -39.36 8.21 -12.78
N LYS A 187 -38.80 9.18 -12.04
CA LYS A 187 -38.38 8.98 -10.64
C LYS A 187 -37.93 10.27 -9.94
N SER A 188 -38.82 10.76 -9.08
CA SER A 188 -38.58 11.25 -7.71
C SER A 188 -37.25 11.94 -7.39
N ASP A 189 -37.28 13.26 -7.39
CA ASP A 189 -36.36 14.12 -6.63
C ASP A 189 -36.70 14.03 -5.13
N SER A 190 -35.70 13.67 -4.32
CA SER A 190 -35.75 13.84 -2.86
C SER A 190 -34.70 14.87 -2.47
N GLU A 191 -35.25 16.02 -2.09
CA GLU A 191 -34.60 17.21 -1.57
C GLU A 191 -33.94 16.90 -0.22
N ILE A 192 -32.60 16.90 -0.18
CA ILE A 192 -31.83 16.77 1.05
C ILE A 192 -31.57 18.17 1.59
N GLU A 193 -32.20 18.49 2.73
CA GLU A 193 -31.96 19.71 3.50
C GLU A 193 -30.48 19.85 3.90
N LEU A 194 -29.89 20.95 3.46
CA LEU A 194 -28.53 21.37 3.78
C LEU A 194 -28.52 22.05 5.17
N VAL A 195 -28.17 21.31 6.23
CA VAL A 195 -27.99 21.88 7.58
C VAL A 195 -26.63 22.58 7.67
N ASP A 196 -26.66 23.91 7.71
CA ASP A 196 -25.53 24.83 7.89
C ASP A 196 -24.92 24.68 9.31
N MET A 197 -23.73 24.07 9.39
CA MET A 197 -22.95 23.98 10.63
C MET A 197 -21.96 25.13 10.75
N ARG A 198 -22.35 26.17 11.50
CA ARG A 198 -21.43 27.23 11.94
C ARG A 198 -20.49 26.74 13.06
N PRO A 199 -19.20 27.13 13.04
CA PRO A 199 -18.24 26.77 14.08
C PRO A 199 -18.45 27.61 15.36
N GLN A 200 -18.64 26.93 16.50
CA GLN A 200 -18.61 27.56 17.82
C GLN A 200 -17.17 27.81 18.29
N LYS A 201 -16.95 28.99 18.90
CA LYS A 201 -15.67 29.43 19.47
C LYS A 201 -15.29 28.65 20.73
N PRO A 202 -14.00 28.41 21.02
CA PRO A 202 -13.58 27.63 22.19
C PRO A 202 -13.75 28.41 23.51
N LEU A 203 -14.42 27.77 24.47
CA LEU A 203 -14.52 28.21 25.87
C LEU A 203 -13.12 28.25 26.53
N GLN A 204 -12.80 29.39 27.16
CA GLN A 204 -11.63 29.52 28.02
C GLN A 204 -11.81 28.72 29.32
N LYS A 205 -10.90 27.77 29.58
CA LYS A 205 -10.81 27.07 30.87
C LYS A 205 -10.06 27.95 31.88
N ARG A 206 -10.71 28.28 32.99
CA ARG A 206 -10.05 28.78 34.22
C ARG A 206 -9.34 27.62 34.91
N VAL A 207 -8.10 27.87 35.33
CA VAL A 207 -7.29 26.96 36.16
C VAL A 207 -7.54 27.32 37.62
N SER A 208 -8.06 26.38 38.41
CA SER A 208 -8.13 26.47 39.87
C SER A 208 -6.85 25.86 40.46
N ILE A 209 -6.14 26.63 41.28
CA ILE A 209 -4.96 26.16 42.02
C ILE A 209 -5.43 25.74 43.41
N HIS A 210 -5.30 24.45 43.73
CA HIS A 210 -5.48 23.93 45.08
C HIS A 210 -4.15 24.01 45.83
N LEU A 211 -4.08 24.81 46.89
CA LEU A 211 -2.98 24.75 47.86
C LEU A 211 -3.29 23.66 48.89
N ALA A 212 -2.45 22.63 48.96
CA ALA A 212 -2.49 21.63 50.02
C ALA A 212 -1.63 22.13 51.20
N ALA A 213 -2.27 22.52 52.31
CA ALA A 213 -1.61 22.69 53.59
C ALA A 213 -2.13 21.61 54.54
N ASN A 214 -1.21 20.73 54.94
CA ASN A 214 -1.44 19.61 55.84
C ASN A 214 -1.35 20.14 57.29
N ILE A 215 -2.48 20.48 57.88
CA ILE A 215 -2.60 20.76 59.32
C ILE A 215 -3.70 19.84 59.84
N GLN A 216 -3.36 18.86 60.68
CA GLN A 216 -4.34 18.07 61.43
C GLN A 216 -4.65 18.80 62.75
N PRO A 217 -5.88 19.30 62.97
CA PRO A 217 -6.28 19.79 64.28
C PRO A 217 -6.74 18.61 65.14
N GLY A 218 -6.25 18.56 66.39
CA GLY A 218 -6.68 17.58 67.38
C GLY A 218 -8.17 17.70 67.71
N LEU A 219 -8.88 16.58 67.66
CA LEU A 219 -10.31 16.48 67.97
C LEU A 219 -10.60 16.72 69.46
N PRO A 220 -11.65 17.50 69.83
CA PRO A 220 -12.03 17.69 71.22
C PRO A 220 -12.62 16.39 71.82
N LYS A 221 -12.29 16.10 73.09
CA LYS A 221 -12.83 14.95 73.83
C LYS A 221 -14.32 15.18 74.16
N GLY A 222 -15.20 14.38 73.55
CA GLY A 222 -16.64 14.38 73.81
C GLY A 222 -17.55 14.05 72.61
N TRP A 223 -17.00 13.51 71.51
CA TRP A 223 -17.75 13.33 70.25
C TRP A 223 -18.65 12.10 70.23
N LYS A 224 -19.92 12.27 69.84
CA LYS A 224 -20.84 11.20 69.44
C LYS A 224 -21.02 11.21 67.93
N SER A 225 -20.81 10.07 67.27
CA SER A 225 -20.86 9.92 65.81
C SER A 225 -22.28 10.13 65.27
N GLY A 226 -22.46 10.97 64.24
CA GLY A 226 -23.70 10.98 63.44
C GLY A 226 -24.16 12.30 62.80
N VAL A 227 -23.51 13.43 63.05
CA VAL A 227 -23.93 14.74 62.49
C VAL A 227 -22.83 15.31 61.59
N PRO A 228 -23.11 15.72 60.34
CA PRO A 228 -22.13 16.40 59.49
C PRO A 228 -21.81 17.77 60.09
N TRP A 229 -20.55 18.04 60.43
CA TRP A 229 -20.17 19.41 60.77
C TRP A 229 -20.07 20.23 59.47
N GLN A 230 -20.44 21.50 59.52
CA GLN A 230 -19.80 22.54 58.71
C GLN A 230 -18.99 23.36 59.70
N LEU A 231 -17.66 23.31 59.61
CA LEU A 231 -16.81 24.22 60.36
C LEU A 231 -17.11 25.63 59.86
N THR A 232 -17.71 26.46 60.70
CA THR A 232 -17.85 27.88 60.37
C THR A 232 -16.52 28.56 60.66
N PHE A 233 -16.23 29.65 59.96
CA PHE A 233 -14.95 30.38 60.10
C PHE A 233 -14.69 30.85 61.55
N HIS A 234 -15.74 30.99 62.36
CA HIS A 234 -15.67 31.31 63.78
C HIS A 234 -15.14 30.16 64.65
N ASP A 235 -15.35 28.90 64.25
CA ASP A 235 -14.94 27.72 65.01
C ASP A 235 -13.42 27.48 64.99
N LEU A 236 -12.72 28.12 64.04
CA LEU A 236 -11.26 28.02 63.91
C LEU A 236 -10.50 28.94 64.87
N ASN A 237 -11.21 29.76 65.68
CA ASN A 237 -10.61 30.72 66.62
C ASN A 237 -9.49 31.57 65.97
N TRP A 238 -9.64 31.87 64.68
CA TRP A 238 -8.73 32.75 63.95
C TRP A 238 -8.90 34.16 64.50
N LYS A 239 -7.95 34.58 65.33
CA LYS A 239 -7.82 35.98 65.67
C LYS A 239 -7.47 36.73 64.37
N PRO A 240 -8.14 37.85 64.06
CA PRO A 240 -7.71 38.70 62.97
C PRO A 240 -6.25 39.04 63.21
N LEU A 241 -5.37 38.60 62.32
CA LEU A 241 -3.96 38.96 62.39
C LEU A 241 -3.91 40.48 62.29
N ASP A 242 -3.29 41.12 63.28
CA ASP A 242 -3.02 42.54 63.18
C ASP A 242 -2.18 42.79 61.93
N MET A 243 -2.45 43.89 61.25
CA MET A 243 -1.82 44.23 59.99
C MET A 243 -0.30 44.39 60.16
N GLU A 244 0.16 44.79 61.36
CA GLU A 244 1.59 44.81 61.68
C GLU A 244 2.16 43.43 61.98
N GLU A 245 1.46 42.53 62.68
CA GLU A 245 1.90 41.14 62.86
C GLU A 245 2.01 40.40 61.52
N ALA A 246 1.08 40.64 60.59
CA ALA A 246 1.14 40.08 59.24
C ALA A 246 2.37 40.60 58.46
N LYS A 247 2.66 41.90 58.55
CA LYS A 247 3.85 42.49 57.92
C LYS A 247 5.14 41.99 58.56
N GLU A 248 5.14 41.73 59.86
CA GLU A 248 6.33 41.26 60.58
C GLU A 248 6.58 39.77 60.33
N LEU A 249 5.55 38.95 60.25
CA LEU A 249 5.66 37.57 59.76
C LEU A 249 6.11 37.52 58.30
N GLN A 250 5.62 38.43 57.45
CA GLN A 250 6.10 38.54 56.07
C GLN A 250 7.57 38.98 56.02
N ARG A 251 8.00 39.91 56.88
CA ARG A 251 9.42 40.33 56.98
C ARG A 251 10.31 39.21 57.51
N LYS A 252 9.87 38.47 58.53
CA LYS A 252 10.59 37.29 59.06
C LYS A 252 10.67 36.19 58.01
N TRP A 253 9.56 35.86 57.34
CA TRP A 253 9.53 34.88 56.27
C TRP A 253 10.46 35.27 55.11
N LEU A 254 10.51 36.56 54.73
CA LEU A 254 11.44 37.07 53.71
C LEU A 254 12.90 37.13 54.18
N ALA A 255 13.15 37.24 55.49
CA ALA A 255 14.51 37.25 56.06
C ALA A 255 15.06 35.83 56.30
N GLU A 256 14.17 34.87 56.57
CA GLU A 256 14.46 33.45 56.77
C GLU A 256 14.49 32.69 55.44
N PHE A 257 13.88 33.25 54.38
CA PHE A 257 14.10 32.82 53.00
C PHE A 257 15.51 33.21 52.57
N ASP A 258 16.43 32.26 52.72
CA ASP A 258 17.84 32.41 52.41
C ASP A 258 18.05 32.90 50.97
N LYS A 259 18.85 33.97 50.84
CA LYS A 259 19.26 34.52 49.54
C LYS A 259 20.06 33.52 48.72
N GLU A 260 20.65 32.49 49.33
CA GLU A 260 21.32 31.41 48.61
C GLU A 260 20.31 30.43 47.97
N SER A 261 19.24 30.07 48.69
CA SER A 261 18.20 29.18 48.15
C SER A 261 17.48 29.78 46.92
N TRP A 262 17.25 31.09 46.91
CA TRP A 262 16.70 31.77 45.72
C TRP A 262 17.66 31.76 44.53
N ARG A 263 18.97 31.87 44.76
CA ARG A 263 19.95 31.81 43.66
C ARG A 263 19.96 30.44 43.03
N ASP A 264 19.88 29.38 43.84
CA ASP A 264 19.86 28.00 43.32
C ASP A 264 18.59 27.72 42.51
N VAL A 265 17.42 28.14 42.99
CA VAL A 265 16.15 28.00 42.26
C VAL A 265 16.17 28.79 40.96
N VAL A 266 16.69 30.02 40.96
CA VAL A 266 16.81 30.85 39.75
C VAL A 266 17.81 30.24 38.76
N LEU A 267 18.96 29.75 39.24
CA LEU A 267 19.96 29.08 38.40
C LEU A 267 19.42 27.77 37.79
N GLU A 268 18.62 27.02 38.54
CA GLU A 268 17.97 25.81 38.05
C GLU A 268 16.88 26.13 37.01
N GLU A 269 16.07 27.17 37.23
CA GLU A 269 15.09 27.63 36.26
C GLU A 269 15.76 28.16 34.97
N GLU A 270 16.89 28.84 35.09
CA GLU A 270 17.70 29.31 33.95
C GLU A 270 18.31 28.13 33.17
N ARG A 271 18.80 27.09 33.85
CA ARG A 271 19.25 25.84 33.22
C ARG A 271 18.12 25.15 32.47
N ASP A 272 16.93 25.08 33.06
CA ASP A 272 15.74 24.50 32.41
C ASP A 272 15.27 25.31 31.20
N LYS A 273 15.35 26.65 31.26
CA LYS A 273 15.09 27.53 30.12
C LYS A 273 16.11 27.31 29.01
N ALA A 274 17.40 27.21 29.34
CA ALA A 274 18.46 26.93 28.38
C ALA A 274 18.29 25.56 27.72
N CYS A 275 17.94 24.52 28.49
CA CYS A 275 17.68 23.18 27.98
C CYS A 275 16.48 23.15 27.03
N ARG A 276 15.36 23.82 27.39
CA ARG A 276 14.19 23.96 26.51
C ARG A 276 14.52 24.69 25.22
N LYS A 277 15.33 25.75 25.30
CA LYS A 277 15.77 26.51 24.12
C LYS A 277 16.66 25.65 23.20
N ALA A 278 17.65 24.94 23.75
CA ALA A 278 18.51 24.04 22.97
C ALA A 278 17.69 22.94 22.26
N CYS A 279 16.69 22.37 22.94
CA CYS A 279 15.80 21.39 22.33
C CYS A 279 14.95 21.99 21.19
N GLN A 280 14.49 23.23 21.33
CA GLN A 280 13.75 23.94 20.28
C GLN A 280 14.64 24.28 19.08
N ASP A 281 15.86 24.75 19.33
CA ASP A 281 16.84 25.09 18.29
C ASP A 281 17.27 23.84 17.51
N GLU A 282 17.50 22.71 18.19
CA GLU A 282 17.79 21.43 17.54
C GLU A 282 16.61 20.94 16.68
N LEU A 283 15.37 21.11 17.16
CA LEU A 283 14.18 20.76 16.41
C LEU A 283 14.01 21.68 15.17
N ALA A 284 14.29 22.97 15.30
CA ALA A 284 14.27 23.92 14.19
C ALA A 284 15.35 23.58 13.15
N ALA A 285 16.57 23.26 13.58
CA ALA A 285 17.65 22.80 12.71
C ALA A 285 17.29 21.48 11.98
N LYS A 286 16.65 20.53 12.67
CA LYS A 286 16.16 19.29 12.06
C LYS A 286 15.08 19.56 11.01
N ARG A 287 14.16 20.51 11.24
CA ARG A 287 13.15 20.93 10.24
C ARG A 287 13.80 21.53 8.99
N GLN A 288 14.81 22.39 9.16
CA GLN A 288 15.58 22.95 8.05
C GLN A 288 16.32 21.86 7.25
N ARG A 289 16.90 20.86 7.92
CA ARG A 289 17.52 19.69 7.26
C ARG A 289 16.51 18.81 6.52
N ALA A 290 15.30 18.64 7.06
CA ALA A 290 14.24 17.89 6.39
C ALA A 290 13.74 18.60 5.12
N LEU A 291 13.54 19.91 5.17
CA LEU A 291 13.12 20.71 4.00
C LEU A 291 14.16 20.74 2.88
N THR A 292 15.44 20.64 3.23
CA THR A 292 16.54 20.55 2.25
C THR A 292 16.72 19.14 1.69
N ALA A 293 16.42 18.10 2.48
CA ALA A 293 16.40 16.71 2.02
C ALA A 293 15.20 16.39 1.10
N ASP A 294 14.03 16.97 1.36
CA ASP A 294 12.81 16.76 0.56
C ASP A 294 12.98 17.20 -0.91
N LYS A 295 13.82 18.22 -1.17
CA LYS A 295 14.12 18.68 -2.53
C LYS A 295 15.04 17.73 -3.31
N VAL A 296 15.66 16.74 -2.67
CA VAL A 296 16.55 15.76 -3.30
C VAL A 296 15.87 14.39 -3.48
N GLN A 297 14.68 14.18 -2.89
CA GLN A 297 14.04 12.86 -2.75
C GLN A 297 12.68 12.72 -3.48
N ASP A 298 12.37 13.58 -4.47
CA ASP A 298 11.05 13.66 -5.13
C ASP A 298 10.75 12.53 -6.16
N HIS A 299 11.55 11.45 -6.15
CA HIS A 299 11.30 10.26 -6.99
C HIS A 299 11.20 8.95 -6.20
N ARG A 300 11.12 9.00 -4.86
CA ARG A 300 10.86 7.80 -4.06
C ARG A 300 9.37 7.49 -4.09
N THR A 301 9.01 6.45 -4.82
CA THR A 301 7.64 6.01 -5.05
C THR A 301 6.85 5.89 -3.74
N LYS A 302 5.61 6.40 -3.73
CA LYS A 302 4.66 6.37 -2.60
C LYS A 302 4.43 4.97 -1.98
N GLN A 303 4.93 3.92 -2.63
CA GLN A 303 4.84 2.53 -2.20
C GLN A 303 5.78 2.17 -1.03
N GLU A 304 6.85 2.94 -0.78
CA GLU A 304 7.71 2.72 0.40
C GLU A 304 7.17 3.37 1.69
N CYS A 305 6.18 4.27 1.61
CA CYS A 305 5.69 5.05 2.75
C CYS A 305 4.88 4.26 3.80
N HIS A 306 4.61 2.97 3.59
CA HIS A 306 3.85 2.14 4.51
C HIS A 306 4.52 0.79 4.82
N GLN A 307 5.85 0.75 4.91
CA GLN A 307 6.48 -0.36 5.62
C GLN A 307 6.18 -0.22 7.11
N CYS A 308 5.10 -0.86 7.57
CA CYS A 308 4.79 -0.95 8.99
C CYS A 308 5.92 -1.73 9.68
N THR A 309 6.80 -1.03 10.41
CA THR A 309 7.82 -1.67 11.25
C THR A 309 7.11 -2.47 12.34
N ASN A 310 7.35 -3.77 12.42
CA ASN A 310 6.87 -4.53 13.57
C ASN A 310 7.79 -4.31 14.76
N TRP A 311 7.29 -3.53 15.70
CA TRP A 311 7.99 -3.23 16.94
C TRP A 311 8.07 -4.39 17.94
N TYR A 312 7.27 -5.46 17.76
CA TYR A 312 7.29 -6.65 18.64
C TYR A 312 8.36 -7.66 18.24
N GLN A 313 9.10 -7.41 17.17
CA GLN A 313 10.19 -8.27 16.72
C GLN A 313 11.24 -8.41 17.84
N PRO A 314 11.71 -9.62 18.18
CA PRO A 314 12.56 -9.85 19.36
C PRO A 314 13.81 -8.97 19.47
N PHE A 315 14.47 -8.62 18.35
CA PHE A 315 15.64 -7.75 18.38
C PHE A 315 15.26 -6.31 18.76
N LEU A 316 14.16 -5.76 18.21
CA LEU A 316 13.69 -4.42 18.56
C LEU A 316 13.07 -4.37 19.97
N TRP A 317 12.35 -5.43 20.34
CA TRP A 317 11.60 -5.47 21.60
C TRP A 317 12.49 -5.38 22.83
N VAL A 318 13.67 -6.02 22.80
CA VAL A 318 14.64 -5.96 23.91
C VAL A 318 15.04 -4.51 24.23
N HIS A 319 15.26 -3.68 23.21
CA HIS A 319 15.57 -2.25 23.41
C HIS A 319 14.37 -1.50 23.98
N ILE A 320 13.17 -1.77 23.48
CA ILE A 320 11.93 -1.13 23.93
C ILE A 320 11.65 -1.47 25.41
N ASP A 321 11.82 -2.73 25.81
CA ASP A 321 11.65 -3.20 27.19
C ASP A 321 12.68 -2.59 28.14
N HIS A 322 13.94 -2.52 27.72
CA HIS A 322 14.99 -1.86 28.50
C HIS A 322 14.70 -0.36 28.69
N ALA A 323 14.29 0.33 27.62
CA ALA A 323 13.90 1.74 27.70
C ALA A 323 12.70 1.97 28.63
N ALA A 324 11.72 1.06 28.64
CA ALA A 324 10.56 1.14 29.54
C ALA A 324 10.98 1.12 31.01
N LYS A 325 11.85 0.17 31.36
CA LYS A 325 12.39 0.02 32.71
C LYS A 325 13.24 1.22 33.12
N ARG A 326 14.10 1.72 32.22
CA ARG A 326 15.02 2.84 32.49
C ARG A 326 14.28 4.17 32.67
N HIS A 327 13.20 4.39 31.93
CA HIS A 327 12.47 5.67 31.91
C HIS A 327 11.14 5.62 32.65
N HIS A 328 11.01 4.73 33.63
CA HIS A 328 9.85 4.60 34.52
C HIS A 328 8.52 4.61 33.76
N TRP A 329 8.46 3.90 32.63
CA TRP A 329 7.25 3.73 31.83
C TRP A 329 6.66 5.04 31.25
N SER A 330 7.45 6.11 31.13
CA SER A 330 7.04 7.35 30.43
C SER A 330 7.18 7.17 28.92
N PRO A 331 6.08 7.10 28.13
CA PRO A 331 6.15 6.83 26.70
C PRO A 331 6.96 7.87 25.92
N GLN A 332 6.87 9.13 26.34
CA GLN A 332 7.61 10.22 25.71
C GLN A 332 9.12 10.06 25.95
N ALA A 333 9.52 9.81 27.19
CA ALA A 333 10.92 9.63 27.55
C ALA A 333 11.53 8.39 26.87
N MET A 334 10.78 7.27 26.84
CA MET A 334 11.18 6.06 26.14
C MET A 334 11.43 6.30 24.65
N VAL A 335 10.50 6.94 23.94
CA VAL A 335 10.65 7.20 22.49
C VAL A 335 11.80 8.16 22.22
N CYS A 336 11.99 9.19 23.05
CA CYS A 336 13.14 10.09 22.95
C CYS A 336 14.46 9.33 23.13
N ALA A 337 14.57 8.48 24.15
CA ALA A 337 15.77 7.67 24.40
C ALA A 337 16.06 6.71 23.25
N LEU A 338 15.05 5.93 22.81
CA LEU A 338 15.20 4.99 21.70
C LEU A 338 15.64 5.67 20.39
N LYS A 339 15.08 6.85 20.08
CA LYS A 339 15.48 7.64 18.91
C LYS A 339 16.88 8.23 19.04
N ASN A 340 17.34 8.56 20.23
CA ASN A 340 18.69 9.07 20.46
C ASN A 340 19.73 7.95 20.39
N GLU A 341 19.43 6.76 20.91
CA GLU A 341 20.32 5.60 20.87
C GLU A 341 20.42 4.99 19.47
N HIS A 342 19.28 4.83 18.79
CA HIS A 342 19.20 4.18 17.48
C HIS A 342 18.23 4.91 16.54
N LEU A 343 18.64 6.10 16.09
CA LEU A 343 17.80 7.00 15.28
C LEU A 343 17.22 6.32 14.03
N THR A 344 18.00 5.48 13.34
CA THR A 344 17.58 4.81 12.11
C THR A 344 16.52 3.74 12.36
N LEU A 345 16.62 3.00 13.47
CA LEU A 345 15.70 1.91 13.80
C LEU A 345 14.36 2.43 14.35
N PHE A 346 14.39 3.48 15.16
CA PHE A 346 13.20 3.99 15.86
C PHE A 346 12.70 5.34 15.33
N SER A 347 13.18 5.81 14.17
CA SER A 347 12.77 7.08 13.53
C SER A 347 11.25 7.22 13.46
N HIS A 348 10.56 6.14 13.11
CA HIS A 348 9.10 6.06 12.95
C HIS A 348 8.35 5.60 14.20
N LEU A 349 9.03 5.35 15.33
CA LEU A 349 8.35 5.03 16.58
C LEU A 349 7.72 6.30 17.18
N HIS A 350 6.42 6.24 17.46
CA HIS A 350 5.65 7.36 18.01
C HIS A 350 5.23 7.10 19.46
N LYS A 351 5.15 8.19 20.26
CA LYS A 351 4.72 8.12 21.68
C LYS A 351 3.35 7.48 21.87
N GLY A 352 2.43 7.72 20.92
CA GLY A 352 1.07 7.17 20.98
C GLY A 352 1.05 5.64 20.82
N THR A 353 1.98 5.09 20.03
CA THR A 353 2.12 3.64 19.86
C THR A 353 2.57 3.00 21.16
N VAL A 354 3.65 3.50 21.76
CA VAL A 354 4.16 3.02 23.07
C VAL A 354 3.12 3.18 24.17
N PHE A 355 2.39 4.29 24.20
CA PHE A 355 1.34 4.53 25.20
C PHE A 355 0.22 3.48 25.14
N ARG A 356 -0.13 2.97 23.95
CA ARG A 356 -1.14 1.89 23.82
C ARG A 356 -0.64 0.55 24.33
N TRP A 357 0.67 0.35 24.41
CA TRP A 357 1.26 -0.90 24.89
C TRP A 357 1.35 -0.98 26.41
N ILE A 358 1.28 0.15 27.09
CA ILE A 358 1.47 0.23 28.54
C ILE A 358 0.12 0.14 29.26
N ASP A 359 0.05 -0.71 30.28
CA ASP A 359 -1.03 -0.71 31.26
C ASP A 359 -0.86 0.50 32.19
N LYS A 360 -1.72 1.51 32.01
CA LYS A 360 -1.69 2.77 32.76
C LYS A 360 -1.80 2.57 34.27
N SER A 361 -2.42 1.48 34.73
CA SER A 361 -2.68 1.24 36.14
C SER A 361 -1.47 0.63 36.86
N LYS A 362 -0.62 -0.11 36.15
CA LYS A 362 0.38 -1.01 36.76
C LYS A 362 1.81 -0.75 36.31
N GLN A 363 2.06 0.28 35.51
CA GLN A 363 3.39 0.60 34.97
C GLN A 363 4.10 -0.66 34.46
N ARG A 364 3.40 -1.38 33.57
CA ARG A 364 3.90 -2.61 32.94
C ARG A 364 3.34 -2.72 31.54
N TRP A 365 3.87 -3.64 30.74
CA TRP A 365 3.26 -3.97 29.46
C TRP A 365 1.85 -4.51 29.67
N SER A 366 0.93 -4.09 28.81
CA SER A 366 -0.43 -4.63 28.79
C SER A 366 -0.39 -6.13 28.48
N ALA A 367 -1.39 -6.88 28.95
CA ALA A 367 -1.49 -8.31 28.66
C ALA A 367 -1.51 -8.58 27.14
N ALA A 368 -2.19 -7.72 26.38
CA ALA A 368 -2.23 -7.80 24.92
C ALA A 368 -0.84 -7.57 24.29
N THR A 369 -0.06 -6.64 24.83
CA THR A 369 1.32 -6.41 24.39
C THR A 369 2.21 -7.61 24.64
N LEU A 370 2.17 -8.20 25.84
CA LEU A 370 2.96 -9.39 26.15
C LEU A 370 2.61 -10.57 25.24
N LEU A 371 1.32 -10.76 24.96
CA LEU A 371 0.86 -11.78 24.01
C LEU A 371 1.39 -11.52 22.60
N ASN A 372 1.35 -10.27 22.12
CA ASN A 372 1.89 -9.91 20.80
C ASN A 372 3.41 -10.15 20.69
N VAL A 373 4.15 -9.91 21.77
CA VAL A 373 5.59 -10.17 21.85
C VAL A 373 5.87 -11.67 21.84
N GLN A 374 5.11 -12.45 22.62
CA GLN A 374 5.22 -13.91 22.66
C GLN A 374 4.93 -14.52 21.28
N ASN A 375 3.95 -13.99 20.56
CA ASN A 375 3.59 -14.45 19.22
C ASN A 375 4.59 -14.02 18.13
N GLY A 376 5.61 -13.23 18.49
CA GLY A 376 6.77 -12.93 17.66
C GLY A 376 6.54 -12.00 16.47
N HIS A 377 5.46 -12.14 15.70
CA HIS A 377 5.29 -11.35 14.47
C HIS A 377 3.98 -11.60 13.72
N THR A 378 2.83 -11.22 14.27
CA THR A 378 1.68 -10.70 13.51
C THR A 378 0.61 -10.44 14.56
N ILE A 379 0.01 -9.26 14.58
CA ILE A 379 -1.29 -9.17 15.24
C ILE A 379 -2.21 -10.00 14.35
N ALA A 380 -2.31 -11.30 14.64
CA ALA A 380 -3.23 -12.18 13.97
C ALA A 380 -4.63 -11.56 14.16
N GLY A 381 -5.17 -10.99 13.08
CA GLY A 381 -6.44 -10.30 13.08
C GLY A 381 -6.43 -8.76 13.14
N SER A 382 -5.29 -8.04 13.14
CA SER A 382 -5.37 -6.59 12.92
C SER A 382 -5.46 -6.24 11.44
N GLY A 383 -6.47 -5.45 11.08
CA GLY A 383 -6.72 -5.03 9.70
C GLY A 383 -7.60 -6.02 8.93
N GLN A 384 -7.46 -6.05 7.60
CA GLN A 384 -8.35 -6.85 6.75
C GLN A 384 -8.28 -8.36 7.04
N SER A 385 -7.16 -8.89 7.53
CA SER A 385 -7.03 -10.32 7.90
C SER A 385 -7.96 -10.74 9.03
N GLY A 386 -8.39 -9.80 9.89
CA GLY A 386 -9.36 -10.05 10.95
C GLY A 386 -10.80 -10.12 10.48
N ILE A 387 -11.12 -9.87 9.21
CA ILE A 387 -12.52 -9.84 8.78
C ILE A 387 -13.24 -11.18 8.99
N LEU A 388 -12.50 -12.30 8.90
CA LEU A 388 -13.04 -13.64 9.13
C LEU A 388 -13.09 -14.02 10.61
N SER A 389 -12.49 -13.26 11.54
CA SER A 389 -12.56 -13.57 12.97
C SER A 389 -13.97 -13.40 13.55
N HIS A 390 -14.84 -12.66 12.87
CA HIS A 390 -16.26 -12.56 13.19
C HIS A 390 -17.06 -13.80 12.77
N TYR A 391 -16.45 -14.72 12.01
CA TYR A 391 -17.09 -15.89 11.41
C TYR A 391 -16.24 -17.15 11.64
N PRO A 392 -16.12 -17.61 12.90
CA PRO A 392 -15.22 -18.70 13.26
C PRO A 392 -15.52 -19.99 12.49
N GLN A 393 -16.79 -20.31 12.22
CA GLN A 393 -17.16 -21.49 11.44
C GLN A 393 -16.60 -21.47 10.01
N VAL A 394 -16.58 -20.30 9.36
CA VAL A 394 -16.03 -20.11 8.00
C VAL A 394 -14.51 -20.26 8.05
N GLN A 395 -13.89 -19.65 9.06
CA GLN A 395 -12.44 -19.74 9.26
C GLN A 395 -11.99 -21.19 9.51
N GLU A 396 -12.70 -21.94 10.36
CA GLU A 396 -12.40 -23.34 10.66
C GLU A 396 -12.57 -24.26 9.45
N GLU A 397 -13.61 -24.07 8.64
CA GLU A 397 -13.80 -24.85 7.41
C GLU A 397 -12.68 -24.56 6.40
N ILE A 398 -12.32 -23.27 6.21
CA ILE A 398 -11.18 -22.89 5.38
C ILE A 398 -9.92 -23.60 5.87
N ILE A 399 -9.57 -23.45 7.15
CA ILE A 399 -8.37 -24.08 7.76
C ILE A 399 -8.39 -25.60 7.53
N THR A 400 -9.53 -26.25 7.72
CA THR A 400 -9.69 -27.70 7.59
C THR A 400 -9.45 -28.17 6.16
N LYS A 401 -10.09 -27.54 5.16
CA LYS A 401 -9.88 -27.90 3.74
C LYS A 401 -8.41 -27.73 3.33
N LEU A 402 -7.75 -26.70 3.83
CA LEU A 402 -6.35 -26.40 3.53
C LEU A 402 -5.38 -27.39 4.16
N LYS A 403 -5.62 -27.76 5.42
CA LYS A 403 -4.86 -28.82 6.09
C LYS A 403 -5.02 -30.16 5.38
N ASN A 404 -6.24 -30.47 4.93
CA ASN A 404 -6.51 -31.70 4.17
C ASN A 404 -5.77 -31.71 2.82
N LEU A 405 -5.76 -30.60 2.07
CA LEU A 405 -4.99 -30.50 0.82
C LEU A 405 -3.49 -30.70 1.05
N ARG A 406 -2.96 -30.13 2.13
CA ARG A 406 -1.55 -30.32 2.50
C ARG A 406 -1.25 -31.76 2.90
N ALA A 407 -2.15 -32.40 3.65
CA ALA A 407 -2.03 -33.81 4.04
C ALA A 407 -2.03 -34.74 2.82
N SER A 408 -2.75 -34.38 1.75
CA SER A 408 -2.74 -35.10 0.47
C SER A 408 -1.48 -34.87 -0.38
N GLY A 409 -0.51 -34.08 0.09
CA GLY A 409 0.73 -33.78 -0.64
C GLY A 409 0.56 -32.83 -1.83
N LEU A 410 -0.60 -32.18 -1.97
CA LEU A 410 -0.83 -31.25 -3.09
C LEU A 410 -0.14 -29.90 -2.82
N PRO A 411 0.58 -29.34 -3.80
CA PRO A 411 1.18 -28.02 -3.67
C PRO A 411 0.10 -26.95 -3.57
N ILE A 412 0.20 -26.12 -2.55
CA ILE A 412 -0.79 -25.09 -2.25
C ILE A 412 -0.32 -23.74 -2.82
N ASN A 413 -0.91 -23.33 -3.95
CA ASN A 413 -0.69 -22.01 -4.55
C ASN A 413 -1.73 -20.99 -4.05
N VAL A 414 -1.34 -19.71 -3.92
CA VAL A 414 -2.21 -18.57 -3.58
C VAL A 414 -3.49 -18.52 -4.41
N VAL A 415 -3.44 -18.90 -5.69
CA VAL A 415 -4.64 -18.96 -6.55
C VAL A 415 -5.62 -20.03 -6.06
N ILE A 416 -5.13 -21.25 -5.78
CA ILE A 416 -5.94 -22.36 -5.23
C ILE A 416 -6.53 -21.96 -3.88
N LEU A 417 -5.70 -21.34 -3.03
CA LEU A 417 -6.11 -20.83 -1.73
C LEU A 417 -7.26 -19.84 -1.83
N ARG A 418 -7.11 -18.84 -2.72
CA ARG A 418 -8.15 -17.83 -2.97
C ARG A 418 -9.44 -18.47 -3.43
N SER A 419 -9.40 -19.42 -4.36
CA SER A 419 -10.59 -20.12 -4.85
C SER A 419 -11.31 -20.89 -3.75
N ILE A 420 -10.57 -21.56 -2.86
CA ILE A 420 -11.16 -22.27 -1.72
C ILE A 420 -11.81 -21.27 -0.74
N MET A 421 -11.12 -20.19 -0.40
CA MET A 421 -11.66 -19.16 0.49
C MET A 421 -12.93 -18.54 -0.10
N LEU A 422 -12.92 -18.18 -1.38
CA LEU A 422 -14.10 -17.66 -2.07
C LEU A 422 -15.26 -18.66 -2.08
N ALA A 423 -15.00 -19.93 -2.37
CA ALA A 423 -16.03 -20.97 -2.37
C ALA A 423 -16.68 -21.14 -0.98
N VAL A 424 -15.86 -21.18 0.08
CA VAL A 424 -16.39 -21.30 1.46
C VAL A 424 -17.14 -20.04 1.88
N ILE A 425 -16.61 -18.85 1.60
CA ILE A 425 -17.29 -17.57 1.92
C ILE A 425 -18.61 -17.46 1.15
N GLN A 426 -18.63 -17.80 -0.14
CA GLN A 426 -19.84 -17.77 -0.97
C GLN A 426 -20.92 -18.73 -0.44
N ASN A 427 -20.51 -19.91 0.05
CA ASN A 427 -21.44 -20.93 0.55
C ASN A 427 -22.06 -20.55 1.91
N HIS A 428 -21.29 -19.92 2.80
CA HIS A 428 -21.76 -19.60 4.16
C HIS A 428 -22.28 -18.17 4.32
N ILE A 429 -21.61 -17.19 3.69
CA ILE A 429 -21.83 -15.76 3.93
C ILE A 429 -21.62 -14.97 2.63
N PRO A 430 -22.47 -15.16 1.60
CA PRO A 430 -22.31 -14.49 0.32
C PRO A 430 -22.40 -12.95 0.43
N GLU A 431 -23.14 -12.44 1.42
CA GLU A 431 -23.27 -11.01 1.70
C GLU A 431 -21.93 -10.34 2.04
N LEU A 432 -20.99 -11.08 2.62
CA LEU A 432 -19.66 -10.55 2.96
C LEU A 432 -18.93 -10.10 1.68
N LEU A 433 -19.10 -10.80 0.56
CA LEU A 433 -18.41 -10.49 -0.69
C LEU A 433 -18.87 -9.18 -1.34
N LYS A 434 -19.99 -8.59 -0.89
CA LYS A 434 -20.42 -7.25 -1.32
C LYS A 434 -19.53 -6.15 -0.73
N THR A 435 -19.01 -6.35 0.48
CA THR A 435 -18.18 -5.37 1.20
C THR A 435 -16.71 -5.76 1.26
N PHE A 436 -16.40 -7.03 1.00
CA PHE A 436 -15.07 -7.60 1.14
C PHE A 436 -14.54 -8.20 -0.16
N LYS A 437 -13.40 -7.67 -0.63
CA LYS A 437 -12.62 -8.24 -1.75
C LYS A 437 -11.59 -9.23 -1.20
N CYS A 438 -11.77 -10.53 -1.48
CA CYS A 438 -10.76 -11.56 -1.18
C CYS A 438 -9.57 -11.44 -2.15
N SER A 439 -8.69 -10.46 -1.87
CA SER A 439 -7.47 -10.20 -2.65
C SER A 439 -6.36 -11.19 -2.34
N GLU A 440 -5.41 -11.39 -3.25
CA GLU A 440 -4.25 -12.25 -2.98
C GLU A 440 -3.43 -11.79 -1.77
N LYS A 441 -3.32 -10.48 -1.57
CA LYS A 441 -2.65 -9.90 -0.41
C LYS A 441 -3.35 -10.30 0.89
N PHE A 442 -4.68 -10.23 0.91
CA PHE A 442 -5.47 -10.71 2.04
C PHE A 442 -5.25 -12.21 2.28
N VAL A 443 -5.33 -13.02 1.21
CA VAL A 443 -5.12 -14.48 1.26
C VAL A 443 -3.77 -14.73 1.93
N ARG A 444 -2.65 -14.26 1.38
CA ARG A 444 -1.30 -14.43 1.97
C ARG A 444 -1.22 -14.02 3.44
N SER A 445 -1.77 -12.87 3.78
CA SER A 445 -1.78 -12.36 5.16
C SER A 445 -2.60 -13.25 6.10
N PHE A 446 -3.73 -13.79 5.64
CA PHE A 446 -4.53 -14.77 6.38
C PHE A 446 -3.75 -16.06 6.63
N PHE A 447 -3.03 -16.62 5.64
CA PHE A 447 -2.22 -17.83 5.83
C PHE A 447 -1.07 -17.63 6.81
N ASP A 448 -0.36 -16.52 6.66
CA ASP A 448 0.77 -16.20 7.54
C ASP A 448 0.28 -16.04 8.99
N SER A 449 -0.80 -15.28 9.18
CA SER A 449 -1.31 -15.00 10.53
C SER A 449 -2.07 -16.15 11.20
N VAL A 450 -2.85 -16.93 10.45
CA VAL A 450 -3.73 -17.98 11.01
C VAL A 450 -3.06 -19.34 11.04
N LEU A 451 -2.25 -19.66 10.03
CA LEU A 451 -1.61 -20.96 9.89
C LEU A 451 -0.10 -20.93 10.17
N GLY A 452 0.51 -19.74 10.24
CA GLY A 452 1.98 -19.61 10.28
C GLY A 452 2.63 -20.11 8.98
N TRP A 453 1.89 -20.11 7.87
CA TRP A 453 2.37 -20.63 6.59
C TRP A 453 2.82 -19.49 5.70
N SER A 454 4.10 -19.52 5.30
CA SER A 454 4.61 -18.62 4.27
C SER A 454 4.40 -19.26 2.89
N PRO A 455 3.82 -18.53 1.90
CA PRO A 455 3.75 -19.01 0.53
C PRO A 455 5.16 -19.24 -0.02
N HIS A 456 5.56 -20.49 -0.20
CA HIS A 456 6.81 -20.79 -0.86
C HIS A 456 6.70 -20.35 -2.33
N LYS A 457 7.53 -19.38 -2.74
CA LYS A 457 7.81 -19.20 -4.16
C LYS A 457 8.41 -20.51 -4.64
N GLY A 458 7.72 -21.19 -5.55
CA GLY A 458 8.25 -22.40 -6.20
C GLY A 458 9.66 -22.10 -6.64
N THR A 459 10.65 -22.69 -5.97
CA THR A 459 12.04 -22.36 -6.20
C THR A 459 12.39 -23.06 -7.52
N PRO A 460 12.84 -22.33 -8.57
CA PRO A 460 13.18 -22.94 -9.85
C PRO A 460 14.30 -24.01 -9.77
N ALA A 461 14.91 -24.17 -8.60
CA ALA A 461 15.93 -25.18 -8.30
C ALA A 461 15.46 -26.63 -8.47
N VAL A 462 14.15 -26.91 -8.54
CA VAL A 462 13.64 -28.26 -8.86
C VAL A 462 14.03 -28.70 -10.29
N ALA A 463 14.42 -27.78 -11.18
CA ALA A 463 14.93 -28.13 -12.51
C ALA A 463 16.37 -28.70 -12.51
N LYS A 464 17.05 -28.76 -11.36
CA LYS A 464 18.36 -29.41 -11.20
C LYS A 464 18.33 -30.45 -10.08
N LEU A 465 17.39 -31.38 -10.16
CA LEU A 465 17.54 -32.64 -9.42
C LEU A 465 18.80 -33.33 -9.96
N PRO A 466 19.81 -33.61 -9.11
CA PRO A 466 20.95 -34.40 -9.56
C PRO A 466 20.44 -35.77 -10.03
N ALA A 467 21.13 -36.39 -10.98
CA ALA A 467 20.68 -37.66 -11.59
C ALA A 467 20.46 -38.80 -10.58
N ASN A 468 20.90 -38.65 -9.33
CA ASN A 468 20.70 -39.57 -8.21
C ASN A 468 19.59 -39.15 -7.23
N ALA A 469 18.70 -38.22 -7.60
CA ALA A 469 17.65 -37.76 -6.70
C ALA A 469 16.69 -38.87 -6.26
N GLU A 470 16.40 -39.84 -7.12
CA GLU A 470 15.59 -41.02 -6.76
C GLU A 470 16.27 -41.86 -5.67
N HIS A 471 17.57 -42.16 -5.83
CA HIS A 471 18.34 -42.91 -4.83
C HIS A 471 18.44 -42.18 -3.48
N LYS A 472 18.59 -40.84 -3.47
CA LYS A 472 18.63 -40.06 -2.23
C LYS A 472 17.28 -39.98 -1.53
N CYS A 473 16.19 -39.88 -2.28
CA CYS A 473 14.84 -39.89 -1.69
C CYS A 473 14.52 -41.24 -1.05
N GLU A 474 15.01 -42.36 -1.60
CA GLU A 474 14.87 -43.69 -1.01
C GLU A 474 15.73 -43.87 0.26
N GLU A 475 16.96 -43.34 0.30
CA GLU A 475 17.80 -43.38 1.50
C GLU A 475 17.21 -42.56 2.67
N ASP A 476 16.60 -41.40 2.39
CA ASP A 476 16.02 -40.53 3.42
C ASP A 476 14.63 -41.01 3.91
N SER A 477 13.90 -41.81 3.12
CA SER A 477 12.58 -42.32 3.52
C SER A 477 12.64 -43.54 4.44
N PHE A 478 13.80 -44.21 4.55
CA PHE A 478 13.98 -45.37 5.42
C PHE A 478 14.56 -45.09 6.82
N THR A 479 14.99 -43.85 7.12
CA THR A 479 15.60 -43.52 8.42
C THR A 479 14.64 -42.96 9.46
N SER A 480 13.35 -42.80 9.15
CA SER A 480 12.33 -42.29 10.10
C SER A 480 11.45 -43.39 10.73
N SER A 481 11.97 -44.61 10.84
CA SER A 481 11.40 -45.68 11.66
C SER A 481 12.45 -46.17 12.65
N ILE A 482 12.74 -45.35 13.66
CA ILE A 482 13.15 -45.67 15.04
C ILE A 482 13.46 -44.31 15.70
N LEU A 483 12.44 -43.75 16.35
CA LEU A 483 12.44 -43.18 17.71
C LEU A 483 11.09 -42.53 18.01
#